data_AF-A0A4Y9IHI5-F1
#
_entry.id   AF-A0A4Y9IHI5-F1
#
_cell.length_a   1.000
_cell.length_b   1.000
_cell.length_c   1.000
_cell.angle_alpha   90.00
_cell.angle_beta   90.00
_cell.angle_gamma   90.00
#
_symmetry.space_group_name_H-M   'P 1'
#
loop_
_entity.id
_entity.type
_entity.pdbx_description
1 polymer ?
#
loop_
_entity_poly.entity_id
_entity_poly.type
_entity_poly.pdbx_seq_one_letter_code
_entity_poly.pdbx_strand_id
1 'polypeptide(L)' 'MSKFLEPSIKEIETEHLYRDMGLTDEEYQKVISILGRKPNFTEIGIFSVMWSEHCSYKHSTPFLKQFPT' A
#
# COMPACT_ATOMS: atom_id res chain seq x y z
N MET A 1 24.12 6.80 -16.56
CA MET A 1 22.83 6.41 -15.97
C MET A 1 23.05 6.15 -14.50
N SER A 2 22.63 7.08 -13.64
CA SER A 2 22.60 6.90 -12.19
C SER A 2 21.69 5.72 -11.88
N LYS A 3 22.26 4.64 -11.32
CA LYS A 3 21.46 3.55 -10.75
C LYS A 3 20.62 4.17 -9.64
N PHE A 4 19.31 4.23 -9.83
CA PHE A 4 18.38 4.57 -8.76
C PHE A 4 18.53 3.45 -7.71
N LEU A 5 19.15 3.75 -6.56
CA LEU A 5 19.16 2.80 -5.45
C LEU A 5 17.78 2.86 -4.81
N GLU A 6 17.07 1.73 -4.83
CA GLU A 6 15.84 1.59 -4.06
C GLU A 6 16.17 1.67 -2.55
N PRO A 7 15.31 2.33 -1.75
CA PRO A 7 15.44 2.31 -0.30
C PRO A 7 15.45 0.89 0.25
N SER A 8 16.27 0.65 1.27
CA SER A 8 16.30 -0.62 1.98
C SER A 8 15.03 -0.81 2.82
N ILE A 9 14.70 -2.06 3.13
CA ILE A 9 13.56 -2.44 3.98
C ILE A 9 13.61 -1.73 5.34
N LYS A 10 14.82 -1.53 5.88
CA LYS A 10 15.01 -0.87 7.18
C LYS A 10 14.73 0.64 7.10
N GLU A 11 15.16 1.29 6.02
CA GLU A 11 14.89 2.71 5.79
C GLU A 11 13.39 2.95 5.59
N ILE A 12 12.73 2.11 4.78
CA ILE A 12 11.27 2.16 4.57
C ILE A 12 10.50 2.12 5.90
N GLU A 13 10.89 1.23 6.81
CA GLU A 13 10.22 1.08 8.11
C GLU A 13 10.53 2.24 9.06
N THR A 14 11.79 2.69 9.10
CA THR A 14 12.24 3.75 10.03
C THR A 14 11.70 5.12 9.61
N GLU A 15 11.67 5.39 8.32
CA GLU A 15 11.23 6.66 7.74
C GLU A 15 9.75 6.65 7.33
N HIS A 16 9.07 5.51 7.49
CA HIS A 16 7.67 5.33 7.13
C HIS A 16 7.36 5.73 5.67
N LEU A 17 8.24 5.39 4.71
CA LEU A 17 8.14 5.81 3.30
C LEU A 17 6.84 5.38 2.61
N TYR A 18 6.18 4.34 3.11
CA TYR A 18 4.87 3.88 2.63
C TYR A 18 3.75 4.92 2.84
N ARG A 19 3.89 5.83 3.82
CA ARG A 19 2.94 6.92 4.07
C ARG A 19 2.96 7.95 2.97
N ASP A 20 4.14 8.27 2.45
CA ASP A 20 4.30 9.18 1.32
C ASP A 20 3.69 8.59 0.03
N MET A 21 3.60 7.27 -0.04
CA MET A 21 2.87 6.56 -1.09
C MET A 21 1.36 6.47 -0.84
N GLY A 22 0.85 6.97 0.28
CA GLY A 22 -0.59 6.99 0.60
C GLY A 22 -1.13 5.72 1.27
N LEU A 23 -0.26 4.84 1.78
CA LEU A 23 -0.68 3.75 2.66
C LEU A 23 -0.75 4.24 4.11
N THR A 24 -1.78 3.82 4.84
CA THR A 24 -1.81 4.00 6.31
C THR A 24 -0.91 2.98 7.01
N ASP A 25 -0.63 3.20 8.30
CA ASP A 25 0.14 2.23 9.09
C ASP A 25 -0.59 0.89 9.19
N GLU A 26 -1.92 0.90 9.31
CA GLU A 26 -2.74 -0.29 9.36
C GLU A 26 -2.71 -1.06 8.03
N GLU A 27 -2.79 -0.35 6.91
CA GLU A 27 -2.63 -0.94 5.58
C GLU A 27 -1.24 -1.55 5.43
N TYR A 28 -0.17 -0.87 5.85
CA TYR A 28 1.19 -1.42 5.83
C TYR A 28 1.35 -2.67 6.70
N GLN A 29 0.80 -2.69 7.91
CA GLN A 29 0.79 -3.89 8.76
C GLN A 29 0.01 -5.04 8.12
N LYS A 30 -1.10 -4.73 7.44
CA LYS A 30 -1.86 -5.72 6.68
C LYS A 30 -1.06 -6.28 5.51
N VAL A 31 -0.28 -5.46 4.81
CA VAL A 31 0.67 -5.94 3.77
C VAL A 31 1.67 -6.92 4.37
N ILE A 32 2.28 -6.60 5.52
CA ILE A 32 3.22 -7.50 6.21
C ILE A 32 2.52 -8.81 6.58
N SER A 33 1.30 -8.76 7.11
CA SER A 33 0.53 -9.95 7.46
C SER A 33 0.18 -10.81 6.26
N ILE A 34 -0.09 -10.22 5.09
CA ILE A 34 -0.40 -10.96 3.86
C ILE A 34 0.86 -11.62 3.30
N LEU A 35 1.99 -10.92 3.32
CA LEU A 35 3.25 -11.41 2.76
C LEU A 35 4.03 -12.33 3.71
N GLY A 36 3.76 -12.28 5.01
CA GLY A 36 4.53 -13.01 6.05
C GLY A 36 5.96 -12.47 6.26
N ARG A 37 6.28 -11.32 5.65
CA ARG A 37 7.58 -10.63 5.74
C ARG A 37 7.41 -9.14 5.49
N LYS A 38 8.45 -8.36 5.73
CA LYS A 38 8.46 -6.93 5.38
C LYS A 38 8.54 -6.76 3.84
N PRO A 39 7.70 -5.88 3.25
CA PRO A 39 7.74 -5.62 1.83
C PRO A 39 8.93 -4.74 1.45
N ASN A 40 9.39 -4.84 0.19
CA ASN A 40 10.36 -3.91 -0.39
C ASN A 40 9.65 -2.67 -0.99
N PHE A 41 10.43 -1.68 -1.45
CA PHE A 41 9.91 -0.42 -1.97
C PHE A 41 8.91 -0.61 -3.13
N THR A 42 9.27 -1.45 -4.09
CA THR A 42 8.40 -1.76 -5.24
C THR A 42 7.09 -2.43 -4.81
N GLU A 43 7.14 -3.41 -3.89
CA GLU A 43 5.96 -4.09 -3.37
C GLU A 43 5.00 -3.11 -2.68
N ILE A 44 5.52 -2.20 -1.88
CA ILE A 44 4.74 -1.14 -1.21
C ILE A 44 4.06 -0.24 -2.23
N GLY A 45 4.77 0.18 -3.28
CA GLY A 45 4.21 0.98 -4.36
C GLY A 45 3.05 0.28 -5.06
N ILE A 46 3.17 -1.03 -5.30
CA ILE A 46 2.08 -1.83 -5.87
C ILE A 46 0.87 -1.86 -4.94
N PHE A 47 1.06 -2.15 -3.65
CA PHE A 47 -0.05 -2.18 -2.68
C PHE A 47 -0.73 -0.81 -2.53
N SER A 48 0.06 0.27 -2.52
CA SER A 48 -0.44 1.65 -2.47
C SER A 48 -1.44 1.93 -3.59
N VAL A 49 -1.05 1.67 -4.85
CA VAL A 49 -1.91 1.94 -6.00
C VAL A 49 -3.13 1.02 -5.99
N MET A 50 -2.93 -0.27 -5.75
CA MET A 50 -4.02 -1.26 -5.75
C MET A 50 -5.08 -0.99 -4.68
N TRP A 51 -4.70 -0.47 -3.52
CA TRP A 51 -5.61 -0.15 -2.43
C TRP A 51 -6.05 1.31 -2.40
N SER A 52 -5.63 2.11 -3.38
CA SER A 52 -6.16 3.46 -3.57
C SER A 52 -7.67 3.42 -3.84
N GLU A 53 -8.37 4.52 -3.57
CA GLU A 53 -9.81 4.61 -3.85
C GLU A 53 -10.11 4.35 -5.34
N HIS A 54 -9.26 4.88 -6.23
CA HIS A 54 -9.46 4.75 -7.68
C HIS A 54 -9.49 3.29 -8.15
N CYS A 55 -8.64 2.44 -7.57
CA CYS A 55 -8.56 1.03 -7.94
C CYS A 55 -9.50 0.14 -7.13
N SER A 56 -9.68 0.42 -5.84
CA SER A 56 -10.39 -0.47 -4.92
C SER A 56 -11.88 -0.14 -4.74
N TYR A 57 -12.32 1.07 -5.10
CA TYR A 57 -13.66 1.58 -4.83
C TYR A 57 -14.06 1.41 -3.36
N LYS A 58 -13.09 1.51 -2.43
CA LYS A 58 -13.27 1.15 -1.02
C LYS A 58 -14.34 2.01 -0.35
N HIS A 59 -14.46 3.27 -0.74
CA HIS A 59 -15.50 4.17 -0.24
C HIS A 59 -16.84 3.96 -0.97
N SER A 60 -16.84 3.73 -2.28
CA SER A 60 -18.08 3.57 -3.05
C SER A 60 -18.77 2.22 -2.82
N THR A 61 -18.02 1.14 -2.57
CA THR A 61 -18.54 -0.23 -2.48
C THR A 61 -19.69 -0.41 -1.45
N PRO A 62 -19.61 0.10 -0.21
CA PRO A 62 -20.69 -0.03 0.77
C PRO A 62 -22.02 0.60 0.30
N PHE A 63 -21.96 1.72 -0.42
CA PHE A 63 -23.16 2.38 -0.97
C PHE A 63 -23.71 1.60 -2.15
N LEU A 64 -22.84 1.10 -3.03
CA LEU A 64 -23.26 0.32 -4.20
C LEU A 64 -24.00 -0.96 -3.82
N LYS A 65 -23.68 -1.54 -2.65
CA LYS A 65 -24.39 -2.73 -2.11
C LYS A 65 -25.83 -2.46 -1.66
N GLN A 66 -26.26 -1.20 -1.54
CA GLN A 66 -27.62 -0.85 -1.14
C GLN A 66 -28.61 -0.88 -2.31
N PHE A 67 -28.12 -0.92 -3.55
CA PHE A 67 -28.99 -1.02 -4.72
C PHE A 67 -29.55 -2.44 -4.89
N PRO A 68 -30.79 -2.59 -5.40
CA PRO A 68 -31.32 -3.89 -5.80
C PRO A 68 -30.43 -4.54 -6.87
N THR A 69 -30.11 -5.83 -6.70
CA THR A 69 -29.34 -6.66 -7.64
C THR A 69 -30.11 -7.90 -8.05
#